data_AF-X1E1R7-F1
#
_entry.id   AF-X1E1R7-F1
#
_cell.length_a   1.000
_cell.length_b   1.000
_cell.length_c   1.000
_cell.angle_alpha   90.00
_cell.angle_beta   90.00
_cell.angle_gamma   90.00
#
_symmetry.space_group_name_H-M   'P 1'
#
loop_
_entity.id
_entity.type
_entity.pdbx_description
1 polymer ?
#
loop_
_entity_poly.entity_id
_entity_poly.type
_entity_poly.pdbx_seq_one_letter_code
_entity_poly.pdbx_strand_id
1 'polypeptide(L)'
;MAFFSFYLINTPDSYILKTSLVSRTIETYRTGMHYTNRHGIIEGLKSISNYRYIFWGQAVEMFKDYPLTGVGQGSYILQLPNYLIINQTGFSQVDYSGNYYLQVLSELGFPGLLLILFIFYLLINKVFNYF
;
A
#
# COMPACT_ATOMS: atom_id res chain seq x y z
N MET A 1 12.08 -21.90 -37.60
CA MET A 1 12.67 -21.03 -36.56
C MET A 1 12.09 -21.32 -35.15
N ALA A 2 11.84 -22.59 -34.77
CA ALA A 2 11.29 -22.94 -33.45
C ALA A 2 12.32 -23.55 -32.47
N PHE A 3 13.56 -23.77 -32.92
CA PHE A 3 14.60 -24.43 -32.12
C PHE A 3 15.34 -23.48 -31.16
N PHE A 4 15.30 -22.18 -31.42
CA PHE A 4 16.01 -21.16 -30.62
C PHE A 4 15.26 -20.78 -29.33
N SER A 5 13.94 -21.01 -29.27
CA SER A 5 13.12 -20.67 -28.11
C SER A 5 13.28 -21.65 -26.93
N PHE A 6 13.76 -22.86 -27.19
CA PHE A 6 13.89 -23.90 -26.15
C PHE A 6 15.25 -23.83 -25.43
N TYR A 7 16.31 -23.37 -26.11
CA TYR A 7 17.65 -23.28 -25.53
C TYR A 7 17.79 -22.18 -24.46
N LEU A 8 16.99 -21.11 -24.53
CA LEU A 8 16.98 -20.05 -23.52
C LEU A 8 16.27 -20.45 -22.20
N ILE A 9 15.58 -21.59 -22.17
CA ILE A 9 14.86 -22.06 -20.98
C ILE A 9 15.79 -22.76 -19.98
N ASN A 10 16.97 -23.24 -20.42
CA ASN A 10 17.86 -24.11 -19.64
C ASN A 10 19.17 -23.45 -19.18
N THR A 11 19.26 -22.12 -19.13
CA THR A 11 20.37 -21.42 -18.46
C THR A 11 20.07 -21.31 -16.96
N PRO A 12 21.04 -21.52 -16.04
CA PRO A 12 20.82 -21.41 -14.59
C PRO A 12 20.20 -20.06 -14.15
N ASP A 13 20.41 -18.99 -14.92
CA ASP A 13 19.78 -17.67 -14.72
C ASP A 13 18.25 -17.68 -14.87
N SER A 14 17.66 -18.65 -15.59
CA SER A 14 16.22 -18.72 -15.86
C SER A 14 15.40 -19.20 -14.65
N TYR A 15 16.00 -20.00 -13.76
CA TYR A 15 15.34 -20.52 -12.56
C TYR A 15 15.16 -19.44 -11.50
N ILE A 16 16.16 -18.58 -11.32
CA ILE A 16 16.08 -17.42 -10.41
C ILE A 16 15.02 -16.44 -10.91
N LEU A 17 15.00 -16.17 -12.22
CA LEU A 17 14.04 -15.29 -12.88
C LEU A 17 12.60 -15.81 -12.84
N LYS A 18 12.39 -17.14 -12.82
CA LYS A 18 11.06 -17.79 -12.75
C LYS A 18 10.39 -17.74 -11.39
N THR A 19 11.09 -17.34 -10.33
CA THR A 19 10.41 -17.16 -9.04
C THR A 19 9.45 -15.98 -9.17
N SER A 20 8.20 -16.12 -8.68
CA SER A 20 7.20 -15.06 -8.81
C SER A 20 7.66 -13.76 -8.15
N LEU A 21 8.49 -13.85 -7.11
CA LEU A 21 9.07 -12.72 -6.41
C LEU A 21 10.10 -11.96 -7.25
N VAL A 22 11.02 -12.65 -7.92
CA VAL A 22 12.04 -12.00 -8.77
C VAL A 22 11.39 -11.38 -10.00
N SER A 23 10.45 -12.09 -10.64
CA SER A 23 9.67 -11.55 -11.77
C SER A 23 8.94 -10.25 -11.40
N ARG A 24 8.21 -10.24 -10.27
CA ARG A 24 7.51 -9.03 -9.79
C ARG A 24 8.44 -7.88 -9.44
N THR A 25 9.62 -8.18 -8.89
CA THR A 25 10.62 -7.17 -8.56
C THR A 25 11.18 -6.51 -9.82
N ILE A 26 11.49 -7.31 -10.84
CA ILE A 26 11.99 -6.82 -12.14
C ILE A 26 10.91 -5.98 -12.86
N GLU A 27 9.65 -6.43 -12.84
CA GLU A 27 8.53 -5.67 -13.41
C GLU A 27 8.32 -4.33 -12.70
N THR A 28 8.39 -4.31 -11.37
CA THR A 28 8.27 -3.07 -10.58
C THR A 28 9.40 -2.10 -10.92
N TYR A 29 10.64 -2.60 -11.00
CA TYR A 29 11.80 -1.80 -11.36
C TYR A 29 11.68 -1.23 -12.78
N ARG A 30 11.32 -2.07 -13.76
CA ARG A 30 11.12 -1.64 -15.15
C ARG A 30 10.01 -0.60 -15.26
N THR A 31 8.92 -0.78 -14.52
CA THR A 31 7.80 0.17 -14.46
C THR A 31 8.27 1.51 -13.89
N GLY A 32 8.92 1.51 -12.73
CA GLY A 32 9.45 2.73 -12.11
C GLY A 32 10.42 3.50 -13.02
N MET A 33 11.33 2.79 -13.69
CA MET A 33 12.26 3.37 -14.67
C MET A 33 11.52 3.97 -15.88
N HIS A 34 10.51 3.27 -16.40
CA HIS A 34 9.70 3.75 -17.53
C HIS A 34 8.97 5.06 -17.21
N TYR A 35 8.35 5.16 -16.03
CA TYR A 35 7.67 6.39 -15.59
C TYR A 35 8.66 7.52 -15.27
N THR A 36 9.81 7.19 -14.64
CA THR A 36 10.86 8.17 -14.33
C THR A 36 11.40 8.86 -15.58
N ASN A 37 11.72 8.09 -16.61
CA ASN A 37 12.29 8.63 -17.86
C ASN A 37 11.28 9.48 -18.67
N ARG A 38 9.98 9.29 -18.45
CA ARG A 38 8.92 9.98 -19.20
C ARG A 38 8.34 11.19 -18.46
N HIS A 39 8.22 11.13 -17.13
CA HIS A 39 7.49 12.11 -16.31
C HIS A 39 8.29 12.61 -15.10
N GLY A 40 9.56 12.19 -14.96
CA GLY A 40 10.43 12.57 -13.84
C GLY A 40 10.34 11.63 -12.64
N ILE A 41 11.30 11.78 -11.72
CA ILE A 41 11.52 10.88 -10.58
C ILE A 41 10.29 10.76 -9.67
N ILE A 42 9.53 11.84 -9.49
CA ILE A 42 8.35 11.88 -8.61
C ILE A 42 7.27 10.91 -9.11
N GLU A 43 6.98 10.90 -10.40
CA GLU A 43 5.99 9.99 -11.00
C GLU A 43 6.49 8.54 -11.02
N GLY A 44 7.80 8.35 -11.19
CA GLY A 44 8.46 7.06 -10.97
C GLY A 44 8.17 6.50 -9.58
N LEU A 45 8.41 7.30 -8.53
CA LEU A 45 8.17 6.91 -7.13
C LEU A 45 6.68 6.63 -6.85
N LYS A 46 5.78 7.46 -7.39
CA LYS A 46 4.33 7.23 -7.29
C LYS A 46 3.91 5.90 -7.92
N SER A 47 4.45 5.57 -9.09
CA SER A 47 4.16 4.30 -9.78
C SER A 47 4.67 3.08 -9.01
N ILE A 48 5.84 3.17 -8.35
CA ILE A 48 6.38 2.09 -7.51
C ILE A 48 5.50 1.86 -6.29
N SER A 49 4.95 2.92 -5.70
CA SER A 49 3.98 2.82 -4.61
C SER A 49 2.59 2.32 -5.06
N ASN A 50 2.40 2.04 -6.35
CA ASN A 50 1.11 1.70 -6.95
C ASN A 50 0.01 2.71 -6.58
N TYR A 51 0.36 4.00 -6.57
CA TYR A 51 -0.52 5.11 -6.19
C TYR A 51 -1.13 5.04 -4.79
N ARG A 52 -0.56 4.22 -3.88
CA ARG A 52 -1.07 4.05 -2.50
C ARG A 52 -1.12 5.35 -1.69
N TYR A 53 -0.28 6.31 -2.04
CA TYR A 53 -0.27 7.65 -1.43
C TYR A 53 -1.64 8.36 -1.55
N ILE A 54 -2.43 8.08 -2.60
CA ILE A 54 -3.77 8.65 -2.78
C ILE A 54 -4.69 8.16 -1.65
N PHE A 55 -4.67 6.85 -1.37
CA PHE A 55 -5.43 6.26 -0.27
C PHE A 55 -4.99 6.80 1.09
N TRP A 56 -3.68 6.99 1.30
CA TRP A 56 -3.17 7.58 2.53
C TRP A 56 -3.67 9.01 2.72
N GLY A 57 -3.71 9.79 1.64
CA GLY A 57 -4.34 11.10 1.64
C GLY A 57 -5.80 11.03 2.06
N GLN A 58 -6.59 10.11 1.47
CA GLN A 58 -8.01 9.97 1.83
C GLN A 58 -8.21 9.53 3.28
N ALA A 59 -7.37 8.63 3.80
CA ALA A 59 -7.42 8.20 5.20
C ALA A 59 -7.18 9.38 6.16
N VAL A 60 -6.25 10.27 5.81
CA VAL A 60 -5.98 11.48 6.58
C VAL A 60 -7.16 12.46 6.52
N GLU A 61 -7.78 12.66 5.36
CA GLU A 61 -8.97 13.51 5.25
C GLU A 61 -10.16 12.96 6.06
N MET A 62 -10.41 11.64 6.00
CA MET A 62 -11.43 10.99 6.84
C MET A 62 -11.18 11.18 8.34
N PHE A 63 -9.92 11.12 8.76
CA PHE A 63 -9.53 11.38 10.15
C PHE A 63 -9.73 12.86 10.52
N LYS A 64 -9.40 13.80 9.63
CA LYS A 64 -9.61 15.23 9.88
C LYS A 64 -11.08 15.57 10.09
N ASP A 65 -11.97 14.91 9.35
CA ASP A 65 -13.41 15.11 9.47
C ASP A 65 -13.95 14.50 10.77
N TYR A 66 -13.43 13.34 11.19
CA TYR A 66 -13.89 12.61 12.38
C TYR A 66 -12.72 12.16 13.28
N PRO A 67 -12.04 13.08 13.99
CA PRO A 67 -10.81 12.75 14.70
C PRO A 67 -11.02 11.84 15.92
N LEU A 68 -12.22 11.86 16.52
CA LEU A 68 -12.53 11.08 17.73
C LEU A 68 -13.18 9.73 17.43
N THR A 69 -14.11 9.69 16.49
CA THR A 69 -14.87 8.47 16.18
C THR A 69 -14.32 7.72 14.98
N GLY A 70 -13.56 8.41 14.12
CA GLY A 70 -13.37 8.00 12.73
C GLY A 70 -14.69 7.95 11.97
N VAL A 71 -14.63 7.48 10.73
CA VAL A 71 -15.81 7.29 9.86
C VAL A 71 -16.61 6.02 10.20
N GLY A 72 -16.15 5.23 11.18
CA GLY A 72 -16.73 3.97 11.58
C GLY A 72 -15.90 2.76 11.13
N GLN A 73 -15.91 1.69 11.93
CA GLN A 73 -15.20 0.44 11.63
C GLN A 73 -15.66 -0.15 10.29
N GLY A 74 -14.71 -0.53 9.45
CA GLY A 74 -14.96 -1.04 8.09
C GLY A 74 -15.53 -0.01 7.10
N SER A 75 -15.78 1.23 7.54
CA SER A 75 -16.40 2.26 6.71
C SER A 75 -15.41 3.00 5.82
N TYR A 76 -14.10 2.80 6.02
CA TYR A 76 -13.08 3.38 5.16
C TYR A 76 -13.31 3.07 3.68
N ILE A 77 -13.53 1.80 3.34
CA ILE A 77 -13.78 1.37 1.95
C ILE A 77 -15.09 1.94 1.40
N LEU A 78 -16.11 2.06 2.25
CA LEU A 78 -17.42 2.58 1.86
C LEU A 78 -17.37 4.08 1.59
N GLN A 79 -16.59 4.82 2.37
CA GLN A 79 -16.45 6.27 2.24
C GLN A 79 -15.40 6.67 1.21
N LEU A 80 -14.45 5.79 0.90
CA LEU A 80 -13.34 6.09 -0.01
C LEU A 80 -13.80 6.70 -1.36
N PRO A 81 -14.80 6.16 -2.08
CA PRO A 81 -15.30 6.78 -3.31
C PRO A 81 -15.76 8.23 -3.13
N ASN A 82 -16.44 8.53 -2.02
CA ASN A 82 -16.94 9.88 -1.73
C ASN A 82 -15.78 10.86 -1.58
N TYR A 83 -14.76 10.47 -0.81
CA TYR A 83 -13.58 11.31 -0.60
C TYR A 83 -12.74 11.45 -1.88
N LEU A 84 -12.61 10.40 -2.70
CA LEU A 84 -11.92 10.47 -3.99
C LEU A 84 -12.58 11.46 -4.97
N ILE A 85 -13.93 11.53 -4.95
CA ILE A 85 -14.73 12.47 -5.75
C ILE A 85 -14.57 13.90 -5.21
N ILE A 86 -14.74 14.09 -3.90
CA ILE A 86 -14.63 15.39 -3.23
C ILE A 86 -13.26 16.01 -3.47
N ASN A 87 -12.20 15.19 -3.36
CA ASN A 87 -10.82 15.63 -3.53
C ASN A 87 -10.33 15.61 -4.98
N GLN A 88 -11.22 15.35 -5.95
CA GLN A 88 -10.95 15.40 -7.40
C GLN A 88 -9.67 14.65 -7.82
N THR A 89 -9.41 13.52 -7.18
CA THR A 89 -8.14 12.79 -7.34
C THR A 89 -7.95 12.15 -8.72
N GLY A 90 -9.02 12.08 -9.52
CA GLY A 90 -9.04 11.36 -10.81
C GLY A 90 -8.92 9.83 -10.66
N PHE A 91 -8.99 9.31 -9.42
CA PHE A 91 -8.81 7.91 -9.10
C PHE A 91 -10.15 7.29 -8.70
N SER A 92 -10.48 6.11 -9.26
CA SER A 92 -11.77 5.45 -9.03
C SER A 92 -11.65 4.07 -8.39
N GLN A 93 -10.43 3.55 -8.22
CA GLN A 93 -10.21 2.27 -7.60
C GLN A 93 -10.45 2.36 -6.09
N VAL A 94 -11.19 1.38 -5.57
CA VAL A 94 -11.48 1.23 -4.14
C VAL A 94 -10.62 0.09 -3.60
N ASP A 95 -9.86 0.37 -2.55
CA ASP A 95 -9.04 -0.63 -1.85
C ASP A 95 -8.78 -0.15 -0.41
N TYR A 96 -8.22 -1.02 0.42
CA TYR A 96 -7.72 -0.69 1.75
C TYR A 96 -6.59 0.34 1.68
N SER A 97 -6.36 1.07 2.79
CA SER A 97 -5.28 2.05 2.88
C SER A 97 -3.90 1.42 2.63
N GLY A 98 -3.74 0.11 2.89
CA GLY A 98 -2.45 -0.58 2.83
C GLY A 98 -1.50 -0.22 3.97
N ASN A 99 -1.88 0.72 4.83
CA ASN A 99 -1.23 1.05 6.09
C ASN A 99 -2.26 0.89 7.21
N TYR A 100 -2.04 -0.08 8.10
CA TYR A 100 -2.99 -0.41 9.14
C TYR A 100 -3.19 0.73 10.16
N TYR A 101 -2.15 1.52 10.43
CA TYR A 101 -2.27 2.67 11.33
C TYR A 101 -3.18 3.76 10.73
N LEU A 102 -3.05 4.04 9.43
CA LEU A 102 -3.92 4.98 8.74
C LEU A 102 -5.34 4.46 8.59
N GLN A 103 -5.51 3.15 8.34
CA GLN A 103 -6.80 2.48 8.31
C GLN A 103 -7.53 2.62 9.66
N VAL A 104 -6.84 2.33 10.76
CA VAL A 104 -7.42 2.46 12.11
C VAL A 104 -7.71 3.91 12.44
N LEU A 105 -6.81 4.82 12.08
CA LEU A 105 -6.96 6.24 12.33
C LEU A 105 -8.17 6.82 11.58
N SER A 106 -8.42 6.40 10.34
CA SER A 106 -9.59 6.84 9.58
C SER A 106 -10.89 6.21 10.08
N GLU A 107 -10.88 4.95 10.48
CA GLU A 107 -12.09 4.22 10.89
C GLU A 107 -12.51 4.46 12.34
N LEU A 108 -11.55 4.58 13.25
CA LEU A 108 -11.78 4.64 14.70
C LEU A 108 -11.21 5.90 15.36
N GLY A 109 -10.58 6.78 14.58
CA GLY A 109 -9.99 8.01 15.08
C GLY A 109 -8.77 7.80 15.97
N PHE A 110 -8.41 8.87 16.67
CA PHE A 110 -7.29 8.88 17.62
C PHE A 110 -7.48 7.89 18.79
N PRO A 111 -8.68 7.74 19.39
CA PRO A 111 -8.90 6.76 20.45
C PRO A 111 -8.64 5.32 20.00
N GLY A 112 -9.06 4.95 18.79
CA GLY A 112 -8.81 3.63 18.23
C GLY A 112 -7.32 3.35 18.01
N LEU A 113 -6.58 4.33 17.48
CA LEU A 113 -5.13 4.22 17.31
C LEU A 113 -4.42 4.03 18.65
N LEU A 114 -4.77 4.84 19.67
CA LEU A 114 -4.20 4.72 21.01
C LEU A 114 -4.48 3.35 21.64
N LEU A 115 -5.70 2.82 21.48
CA LEU A 115 -6.05 1.50 21.99
C LEU A 115 -5.16 0.42 21.38
N ILE A 116 -4.94 0.46 20.06
CA ILE A 116 -4.09 -0.52 19.37
C ILE A 116 -2.64 -0.41 19.82
N LEU A 117 -2.10 0.81 19.93
CA LEU A 117 -0.74 1.02 20.43
C LEU A 117 -0.59 0.56 21.89
N PHE A 118 -1.61 0.77 22.72
CA PHE A 118 -1.64 0.31 24.10
C PHE A 118 -1.67 -1.22 24.19
N ILE A 119 -2.44 -1.90 23.35
CA ILE A 119 -2.45 -3.37 23.27
C ILE A 119 -1.06 -3.88 22.88
N PHE A 120 -0.42 -3.30 21.85
CA PHE A 120 0.94 -3.67 21.47
C PHE A 120 1.94 -3.44 22.60
N TYR A 121 1.85 -2.33 23.31
CA TYR A 121 2.68 -2.04 24.48
C TYR A 121 2.52 -3.12 25.57
N LEU A 122 1.28 -3.51 25.91
CA LEU A 122 1.02 -4.57 26.89
C LEU A 122 1.58 -5.92 26.45
N LEU A 123 1.43 -6.28 25.17
CA LEU A 123 1.97 -7.53 24.63
C LEU A 123 3.49 -7.56 24.70
N ILE A 124 4.14 -6.48 24.28
CA ILE A 124 5.59 -6.35 24.31
C ILE A 124 6.09 -6.46 25.75
N ASN A 125 5.50 -5.70 26.68
CA ASN A 125 5.87 -5.78 28.10
C ASN A 125 5.67 -7.16 28.70
N LYS A 126 4.59 -7.85 28.33
CA LYS A 126 4.34 -9.21 28.82
C LYS A 126 5.40 -10.19 28.33
N VAL A 127 5.82 -10.06 27.07
CA VAL A 127 6.90 -10.89 26.51
C VAL A 127 8.21 -10.60 27.24
N PHE A 128 8.56 -9.33 27.46
CA PHE A 128 9.81 -8.97 28.15
C PHE A 128 9.84 -9.37 29.63
N ASN A 129 8.73 -9.28 30.36
CA ASN A 129 8.67 -9.72 31.76
C ASN A 129 8.63 -11.25 31.93
N TYR A 130 8.47 -12.01 30.84
CA TYR A 130 8.48 -13.47 30.86
C TYR A 130 9.89 -14.06 30.64
N PHE A 131 10.83 -13.27 30.11
CA PHE A 131 12.26 -13.62 29.96
C PHE A 131 13.08 -13.03 31.10
#